data_AF-A0AAN4UD83-F1
#
_entry.id   AF-A0AAN4UD83-F1
#
_cell.length_a   1.000
_cell.length_b   1.000
_cell.length_c   1.000
_cell.angle_alpha   90.00
_cell.angle_beta   90.00
_cell.angle_gamma   90.00
#
_symmetry.space_group_name_H-M   'P 1'
#
loop_
_entity.id
_entity.type
_entity.pdbx_description
1 polymer ?
#
loop_
_entity_poly.entity_id
_entity_poly.type
_entity_poly.pdbx_seq_one_letter_code
_entity_poly.pdbx_strand_id
1 'polypeptide(L)'
;MNNNNFNKWSDTKYLAEMVTNPMIEVGKYSYYSGYYGNDDFEDGCVRYLWGDKKTRYAFNPNEQFGWKLDKLIIGNYVCIASGVVILTRG
;
A
#
# COMPACT_ATOMS: atom_id res chain seq x y z
N MET A 1 4.54 22.67 -3.11
CA MET A 1 4.84 22.14 -4.46
C MET A 1 4.05 20.86 -4.59
N ASN A 2 3.10 20.77 -5.54
CA ASN A 2 2.29 19.57 -5.74
C ASN A 2 3.21 18.45 -6.24
N ASN A 3 3.64 17.56 -5.35
CA ASN A 3 4.31 16.31 -5.73
C ASN A 3 3.24 15.35 -6.22
N ASN A 4 2.62 15.66 -7.37
CA ASN A 4 1.75 14.71 -8.04
C ASN A 4 2.66 13.62 -8.58
N ASN A 5 2.59 12.46 -7.94
CA ASN A 5 3.32 11.26 -8.34
C ASN A 5 2.87 10.72 -9.71
N PHE A 6 1.78 11.25 -10.28
CA PHE A 6 1.22 10.93 -11.59
C PHE A 6 0.94 12.23 -12.35
N ASN A 7 1.47 12.38 -13.57
CA ASN A 7 1.26 13.58 -14.39
C ASN A 7 0.03 13.45 -15.29
N LYS A 8 -0.36 12.22 -15.65
CA LYS A 8 -1.49 11.89 -16.52
C LYS A 8 -2.29 10.72 -15.96
N TRP A 9 -3.55 10.62 -16.36
CA TRP A 9 -4.43 9.48 -16.02
C TRP A 9 -3.92 8.14 -16.55
N SER A 10 -3.12 8.16 -17.62
CA SER A 10 -2.48 6.97 -18.20
C SER A 10 -1.19 6.56 -17.48
N ASP A 11 -0.69 7.38 -16.55
CA ASP A 11 0.54 7.04 -15.84
C ASP A 11 0.26 5.96 -14.79
N THR A 12 1.20 5.01 -14.69
CA THR A 12 1.13 3.87 -13.79
C THR A 12 2.44 3.71 -13.05
N LYS A 13 2.40 3.29 -11.79
CA LYS A 13 3.58 2.92 -11.02
C LYS A 13 3.55 1.45 -10.67
N TYR A 14 4.69 0.78 -10.79
CA TYR A 14 4.82 -0.60 -10.38
C TYR A 14 4.76 -0.71 -8.86
N LEU A 15 3.86 -1.57 -8.39
CA LEU A 15 3.62 -1.77 -6.97
C LEU A 15 4.86 -2.34 -6.26
N ALA A 16 5.60 -3.23 -6.93
CA ALA A 16 6.81 -3.85 -6.39
C ALA A 16 7.97 -2.86 -6.13
N GLU A 17 7.98 -1.70 -6.81
CA GLU A 17 9.02 -0.67 -6.63
C GLU A 17 8.64 0.37 -5.58
N MET A 18 7.33 0.55 -5.33
CA MET A 18 6.83 1.60 -4.44
C MET A 18 6.45 1.12 -3.04
N VAL A 19 6.13 -0.18 -2.87
CA VAL A 19 5.72 -0.74 -1.58
C VAL A 19 6.92 -0.84 -0.64
N THR A 20 6.76 -0.33 0.58
CA THR A 20 7.78 -0.28 1.64
C THR A 20 7.35 -0.99 2.92
N ASN A 21 6.06 -1.28 3.08
CA ASN A 21 5.50 -1.97 4.22
C ASN A 21 5.79 -3.49 4.11
N PRO A 22 6.50 -4.11 5.08
CA PRO A 22 6.82 -5.53 5.06
C PRO A 22 5.60 -6.46 5.20
N MET A 23 4.42 -5.94 5.56
CA MET A 23 3.17 -6.71 5.60
C MET A 23 2.47 -6.78 4.23
N ILE A 24 3.00 -6.09 3.22
CA ILE A 24 2.50 -6.11 1.85
C ILE A 24 3.49 -6.87 0.97
N GLU A 25 3.02 -7.92 0.32
CA GLU A 25 3.77 -8.66 -0.69
C GLU A 25 3.14 -8.42 -2.06
N VAL A 26 3.96 -8.12 -3.07
CA VAL A 26 3.49 -7.78 -4.41
C VAL A 26 4.20 -8.61 -5.48
N GLY A 27 3.42 -9.23 -6.34
CA GLY A 27 3.88 -9.90 -7.54
C GLY A 27 4.38 -8.97 -8.65
N LYS A 28 5.02 -9.58 -9.64
CA LYS A 28 5.63 -8.90 -10.79
C LYS A 28 4.58 -8.25 -11.70
N TYR A 29 4.94 -7.13 -12.31
CA TYR A 29 4.14 -6.39 -13.28
C TYR A 29 2.77 -5.89 -12.78
N SER A 30 2.55 -5.94 -11.46
CA SER A 30 1.37 -5.35 -10.84
C SER A 30 1.59 -3.85 -10.66
N TYR A 31 0.59 -3.04 -10.97
CA TYR A 31 0.71 -1.58 -11.00
C TYR A 31 -0.51 -0.88 -10.40
N TYR A 32 -0.27 0.35 -9.95
CA TYR A 32 -1.28 1.28 -9.46
C TYR A 32 -1.37 2.49 -10.39
N SER A 33 -2.59 2.83 -10.80
CA SER A 33 -2.91 4.05 -11.55
C SER A 33 -3.58 5.04 -10.60
N GLY A 34 -2.80 5.93 -10.00
CA GLY A 34 -3.22 6.75 -8.86
C GLY A 34 -3.58 8.20 -9.18
N TYR A 35 -3.72 8.57 -10.46
CA TYR A 35 -3.85 9.97 -10.88
C TYR A 35 -4.91 10.79 -10.13
N TYR A 36 -6.07 10.20 -9.82
CA TYR A 36 -7.18 10.88 -9.13
C TYR A 36 -7.08 10.82 -7.60
N GLY A 37 -6.16 10.01 -7.06
CA GLY A 37 -6.10 9.66 -5.64
C GLY A 37 -5.18 10.56 -4.83
N ASN A 38 -4.32 11.36 -5.48
CA ASN A 38 -3.25 12.21 -4.90
C ASN A 38 -2.24 11.52 -3.96
N ASP A 39 -2.56 10.35 -3.43
CA ASP A 39 -1.74 9.55 -2.52
C ASP A 39 -1.11 8.36 -3.25
N ASP A 40 0.02 7.89 -2.70
CA ASP A 40 0.62 6.62 -3.09
C ASP A 40 -0.25 5.44 -2.66
N PHE A 41 0.03 4.26 -3.21
CA PHE A 41 -0.76 3.04 -2.97
C PHE A 41 -0.93 2.71 -1.48
N GLU A 42 0.15 2.79 -0.67
CA GLU A 42 0.09 2.46 0.76
C GLU A 42 -0.80 3.43 1.54
N ASP A 43 -0.65 4.74 1.31
CA ASP A 43 -1.39 5.78 2.04
C ASP A 43 -2.82 5.99 1.49
N GLY A 44 -3.03 5.75 0.20
CA GLY A 44 -4.30 5.97 -0.48
C GLY A 44 -5.23 4.77 -0.46
N CYS A 45 -4.68 3.57 -0.71
CA CYS A 45 -5.47 2.36 -0.92
C CYS A 45 -5.52 1.44 0.31
N VAL A 46 -4.43 1.32 1.08
CA VAL A 46 -4.35 0.37 2.18
C VAL A 46 -4.75 1.03 3.50
N ARG A 47 -5.72 0.45 4.20
CA ARG A 47 -6.21 0.98 5.48
C ARG A 47 -6.06 -0.03 6.60
N TYR A 48 -5.64 0.48 7.75
CA TYR A 48 -5.49 -0.26 9.01
C TYR A 48 -4.49 -1.43 8.97
N LEU A 49 -3.52 -1.40 8.05
CA LEU A 49 -2.45 -2.41 8.01
C LEU A 49 -1.27 -1.91 8.83
N TRP A 50 -0.97 -2.61 9.92
CA TRP A 50 0.26 -2.34 10.68
C TRP A 50 1.49 -2.65 9.82
N GLY A 51 2.59 -1.90 10.00
CA GLY A 51 3.86 -2.19 9.34
C GLY A 51 4.43 -1.02 8.53
N ASP A 52 3.68 0.07 8.37
CA ASP A 52 4.25 1.31 7.87
C ASP A 52 5.34 1.83 8.85
N LYS A 53 6.09 2.86 8.43
CA LYS A 53 7.14 3.41 9.30
C LYS A 53 6.55 3.95 10.61
N LYS A 54 5.42 4.67 10.57
CA LYS A 54 4.84 5.38 11.72
C LYS A 54 4.36 4.41 12.80
N THR A 55 3.63 3.37 12.40
CA THR A 55 3.06 2.33 13.26
C THR A 55 4.13 1.44 13.87
N ARG A 56 5.17 1.07 13.11
CA ARG A 56 6.29 0.29 13.65
C ARG A 56 7.09 1.02 14.73
N TYR A 57 7.24 2.34 14.65
CA TYR A 57 7.90 3.13 15.71
C TYR A 57 7.02 3.30 16.95
N ALA A 58 5.69 3.28 16.81
CA ALA A 58 4.77 3.55 17.90
C ALA A 58 4.56 2.35 18.82
N PHE A 59 4.34 1.15 18.27
CA PHE A 59 4.09 -0.06 19.03
C PHE A 59 4.32 -1.33 18.20
N ASN A 60 4.58 -2.45 18.89
CA ASN A 60 4.64 -3.78 18.27
C ASN A 60 3.46 -4.64 18.78
N PRO A 61 2.38 -4.80 18.00
CA PRO A 61 1.17 -5.48 18.46
C PRO A 61 1.36 -6.97 18.72
N ASN A 62 2.31 -7.61 18.02
CA ASN A 62 2.62 -9.01 18.27
C ASN A 62 3.25 -9.19 19.66
N GLU A 63 4.26 -8.37 19.97
CA GLU A 63 4.96 -8.44 21.26
C GLU A 63 4.13 -7.89 22.43
N GLN A 64 3.35 -6.83 22.21
CA GLN A 64 2.63 -6.14 23.28
C GLN A 64 1.25 -6.73 23.58
N PHE A 65 0.55 -7.22 22.55
CA PHE A 65 -0.83 -7.67 22.68
C PHE A 65 -1.04 -9.14 22.25
N GLY A 66 0.00 -9.81 21.76
CA GLY A 66 -0.11 -11.19 21.25
C GLY A 66 -0.95 -11.28 19.97
N TRP A 67 -1.11 -10.19 19.23
CA TRP A 67 -1.97 -10.17 18.05
C TRP A 67 -1.30 -10.84 16.85
N LYS A 68 -2.11 -11.60 16.12
CA LYS A 68 -1.73 -12.12 14.80
C LYS A 68 -2.10 -11.08 13.75
N LEU A 69 -1.07 -10.50 13.15
CA LEU A 69 -1.19 -9.52 12.08
C LEU A 69 -1.58 -10.18 10.75
N ASP A 70 -2.45 -9.50 10.01
CA ASP A 70 -2.79 -9.88 8.66
C ASP A 70 -1.73 -9.37 7.67
N LYS A 71 -1.63 -10.05 6.53
CA LYS A 71 -0.75 -9.67 5.42
C LYS A 71 -1.59 -9.42 4.17
N LEU A 72 -1.21 -8.40 3.40
CA LEU A 72 -1.79 -8.12 2.10
C LEU A 72 -0.89 -8.75 1.01
N ILE A 73 -1.44 -9.69 0.25
CA ILE A 73 -0.72 -10.36 -0.84
C ILE A 73 -1.39 -10.00 -2.16
N ILE A 74 -0.63 -9.38 -3.06
CA ILE A 74 -1.05 -9.00 -4.40
C ILE A 74 -0.32 -9.89 -5.40
N GLY A 75 -1.06 -10.55 -6.28
CA GLY A 75 -0.50 -11.45 -7.29
C GLY A 75 0.30 -10.74 -8.40
N ASN A 76 0.69 -11.49 -9.42
CA ASN A 76 1.34 -10.95 -10.63
C ASN A 76 0.30 -10.34 -11.59
N TYR A 77 0.69 -9.33 -12.36
CA TYR A 77 -0.11 -8.70 -13.43
C TYR A 77 -1.46 -8.13 -12.95
N VAL A 78 -1.52 -7.63 -11.71
CA VAL A 78 -2.72 -7.01 -11.14
C VAL A 78 -2.74 -5.51 -11.45
N CYS A 79 -3.87 -5.02 -11.95
CA CYS A 79 -4.13 -3.59 -12.13
C CYS A 79 -4.99 -3.06 -10.98
N ILE A 80 -4.51 -2.04 -10.27
CA ILE A 80 -5.24 -1.35 -9.22
C ILE A 80 -5.55 0.08 -9.68
N ALA A 81 -6.83 0.40 -9.76
CA ALA A 81 -7.31 1.72 -10.14
C ALA A 81 -7.27 2.71 -8.97
N SER A 82 -7.28 4.00 -9.30
CA SER A 82 -7.35 5.08 -8.33
C SER A 82 -8.61 4.98 -7.46
N GLY A 83 -8.47 5.20 -6.16
CA GLY A 83 -9.59 5.19 -5.21
C GLY A 83 -10.03 3.81 -4.72
N VAL A 84 -9.34 2.74 -5.13
CA VAL A 84 -9.53 1.41 -4.51
C VAL A 84 -9.20 1.49 -3.02
N VAL A 85 -10.04 0.88 -2.19
CA VAL A 85 -9.81 0.77 -0.74
C VAL A 85 -9.70 -0.71 -0.37
N ILE A 86 -8.57 -1.07 0.23
CA ILE A 86 -8.28 -2.38 0.80
C ILE A 86 -8.29 -2.22 2.31
N LEU A 87 -9.37 -2.70 2.93
CA LEU A 87 -9.49 -2.76 4.38
C LEU A 87 -8.77 -4.01 4.89
N THR A 88 -7.88 -3.81 5.84
CA THR A 88 -7.18 -4.88 6.54
C THR A 88 -7.48 -4.80 8.04
N ARG A 89 -7.22 -5.88 8.77
CA ARG A 89 -7.33 -5.87 10.23
C ARG A 89 -5.92 -5.71 10.81
N GLY A 90 -5.70 -4.58 11.47
CA GLY A 90 -4.46 -4.26 12.18
C GLY A 90 -4.33 -4.97 13.52
#